data_AF-A0A2D4K6N7-F1
#
_entry.id   AF-A0A2D4K6N7-F1
#
_cell.length_a   1.000
_cell.length_b   1.000
_cell.length_c   1.000
_cell.angle_alpha   90.00
_cell.angle_beta   90.00
_cell.angle_gamma   90.00
#
_symmetry.space_group_name_H-M   'P 1'
#
loop_
_entity.id
_entity.type
_entity.pdbx_description
1 polymer ?
#
loop_
_entity_poly.entity_id
_entity_poly.type
_entity_poly.pdbx_seq_one_letter_code
_entity_poly.pdbx_strand_id
1 'polypeptide(L)'
;VFFNEFQLLSYLPREPGESLEKWQTRSIYNASVWYYNHFSGQMPIVMVTEDEEAVQLFGSETEGVFVISFKNYLDNFWPDLKAAHELLDSILQSRRERESESHENSGKEYPEHLPIETLEAGIKSGLYIQVTLPMPAQKAF
;
A
#
# COMPACT_ATOMS: atom_id res chain seq x y z
N VAL A 1 -6.21 15.46 7.13
CA VAL A 1 -4.82 14.98 7.03
C VAL A 1 -4.05 15.57 8.20
N PHE A 2 -3.38 14.73 8.97
CA PHE A 2 -2.55 15.16 10.11
C PHE A 2 -1.09 15.06 9.71
N PHE A 3 -0.32 16.12 9.96
CA PHE A 3 1.09 16.17 9.62
C PHE A 3 1.93 15.82 10.84
N ASN A 4 2.07 14.53 11.10
CA ASN A 4 2.86 13.98 12.21
C ASN A 4 4.32 14.46 12.23
N GLU A 5 4.90 14.74 11.06
CA GLU A 5 6.28 15.22 10.93
C GLU A 5 6.49 16.65 11.47
N PHE A 6 5.46 17.49 11.44
CA PHE A 6 5.53 18.87 11.93
C PHE A 6 5.00 19.03 13.36
N GLN A 7 4.47 17.95 13.94
CA GLN A 7 3.98 17.96 15.30
C GLN A 7 5.05 17.40 16.25
N LEU A 8 5.55 18.26 17.13
CA LEU A 8 6.69 17.97 18.01
C LEU A 8 6.51 16.69 18.84
N LEU A 9 5.28 16.42 19.29
CA LEU A 9 4.96 15.31 20.17
C LEU A 9 4.71 13.98 19.44
N SER A 10 4.51 14.01 18.13
CA SER A 10 4.33 12.81 17.29
C SER A 10 5.50 12.57 16.34
N TYR A 11 6.43 13.53 16.22
CA TYR A 11 7.60 13.43 15.37
C TYR A 11 8.52 12.30 15.84
N LEU A 12 8.94 11.45 14.90
CA LEU A 12 9.87 10.36 15.15
C LEU A 12 11.01 10.40 14.13
N PRO A 13 12.28 10.61 14.56
CA PRO A 13 13.42 10.60 13.65
C PRO A 13 13.73 9.19 13.15
N ARG A 14 14.27 9.10 11.93
CA ARG A 14 14.73 7.84 11.33
C ARG A 14 15.98 7.32 12.01
N GLU A 15 16.02 6.01 12.26
CA GLU A 15 17.17 5.36 12.85
C GLU A 15 18.27 5.05 11.82
N PRO A 16 19.55 5.05 12.23
CA PRO A 16 20.66 4.72 11.34
C PRO A 16 20.53 3.27 10.84
N GLY A 17 20.44 3.09 9.53
CA GLY A 17 20.30 1.78 8.88
C GLY A 17 18.85 1.29 8.73
N GLU A 18 17.87 2.02 9.23
CA GLU A 18 16.44 1.72 9.03
C GLU A 18 16.04 2.02 7.58
N SER A 19 15.20 1.19 6.95
CA SER A 19 14.65 1.50 5.62
C SER A 19 13.62 2.65 5.69
N LEU A 20 13.36 3.31 4.56
CA LEU A 20 12.37 4.38 4.53
C LEU A 20 10.97 3.88 4.91
N GLU A 21 10.58 2.71 4.41
CA GLU A 21 9.29 2.08 4.67
C GLU A 21 9.11 1.72 6.15
N LYS A 22 10.14 1.11 6.77
CA LYS A 22 10.09 0.77 8.21
C LYS A 22 9.95 2.01 9.09
N TRP A 23 10.69 3.07 8.76
CA TRP A 23 10.57 4.35 9.44
C TRP A 23 9.17 4.96 9.29
N GLN A 24 8.60 4.93 8.08
CA GLN A 24 7.26 5.45 7.81
C GLN A 24 6.20 4.71 8.63
N THR A 25 6.22 3.38 8.65
CA THR A 25 5.31 2.57 9.46
C THR A 25 5.42 2.91 10.94
N ARG A 26 6.63 3.02 11.47
CA ARG A 26 6.89 3.39 12.86
C ARG A 26 6.42 4.81 13.19
N SER A 27 6.62 5.74 12.26
CA SER A 27 6.16 7.13 12.36
C SER A 27 4.62 7.24 12.41
N ILE A 28 3.91 6.44 11.61
CA ILE A 28 2.44 6.34 11.63
C ILE A 28 1.95 5.72 12.94
N TYR A 29 2.61 4.66 13.42
CA TYR A 29 2.29 4.04 14.70
C TYR A 29 2.44 5.05 15.86
N ASN A 30 3.56 5.78 15.90
CA ASN A 30 3.80 6.81 16.93
C ASN A 30 2.73 7.91 16.90
N ALA A 31 2.31 8.34 15.71
CA ALA A 31 1.20 9.28 15.56
C ALA A 31 -0.13 8.71 16.10
N SER A 32 -0.36 7.41 15.93
CA SER A 32 -1.57 6.72 16.40
C SER A 32 -1.61 6.64 17.94
N VAL A 33 -0.48 6.31 18.57
CA VAL A 33 -0.30 6.36 20.03
C VAL A 33 -0.47 7.78 20.56
N TRP A 34 0.09 8.77 19.87
CA TRP A 34 -0.09 10.18 20.23
C TRP A 34 -1.57 10.58 20.21
N TYR A 35 -2.33 10.18 19.17
CA TYR A 35 -3.76 10.45 19.09
C TYR A 35 -4.53 9.81 20.25
N TYR A 36 -4.27 8.54 20.55
CA TYR A 36 -4.91 7.85 21.66
C TYR A 36 -4.70 8.58 23.00
N ASN A 37 -3.45 8.97 23.27
CA ASN A 37 -3.09 9.74 24.47
C ASN A 37 -3.71 11.15 24.46
N HIS A 38 -3.79 11.80 23.31
CA HIS A 38 -4.42 13.12 23.18
C HIS A 38 -5.91 13.08 23.54
N PHE A 39 -6.60 11.98 23.26
CA PHE A 39 -7.98 11.74 23.67
C PHE A 39 -8.11 11.20 25.10
N SER A 40 -7.06 11.26 25.92
CA SER A 40 -7.04 10.75 27.29
C SER A 40 -7.43 9.27 27.40
N GLY A 41 -7.11 8.47 26.37
CA GLY A 41 -7.44 7.05 26.30
C GLY A 41 -8.93 6.73 26.11
N GLN A 42 -9.77 7.74 25.82
CA GLN A 42 -11.22 7.53 25.69
C GLN A 42 -11.65 7.03 24.31
N MET A 43 -10.82 7.23 23.29
CA MET A 43 -11.13 6.85 21.92
C MET A 43 -10.08 5.89 21.39
N PRO A 44 -10.41 4.62 21.13
CA PRO A 44 -9.48 3.67 20.55
C PRO A 44 -9.10 4.10 19.13
N ILE A 45 -7.84 3.92 18.77
CA ILE A 45 -7.30 4.24 17.45
C ILE A 45 -7.01 2.93 16.72
N VAL A 46 -7.41 2.85 15.44
CA VAL A 46 -7.13 1.68 14.61
C VAL A 46 -6.21 2.11 13.46
N MET A 47 -5.00 1.57 13.45
CA MET A 47 -4.07 1.65 12.33
C MET A 47 -4.29 0.44 11.42
N VAL A 48 -4.62 0.72 10.15
CA VAL A 48 -4.82 -0.32 9.15
C VAL A 48 -3.58 -0.43 8.27
N THR A 49 -3.03 -1.64 8.16
CA THR A 49 -1.83 -1.92 7.34
C THR A 49 -1.84 -3.33 6.78
N GLU A 50 -1.33 -3.51 5.57
CA GLU A 50 -1.13 -4.83 4.95
C GLU A 50 0.27 -5.41 5.26
N ASP A 51 1.09 -4.70 6.02
CA ASP A 51 2.40 -5.19 6.50
C ASP A 51 2.21 -6.11 7.71
N GLU A 52 2.39 -7.41 7.50
CA GLU A 52 2.26 -8.43 8.55
C GLU A 52 3.30 -8.25 9.67
N GLU A 53 4.52 -7.80 9.37
CA GLU A 53 5.55 -7.55 10.39
C GLU A 53 5.07 -6.45 11.34
N ALA A 54 4.47 -5.40 10.80
CA ALA A 54 3.92 -4.28 11.57
C ALA A 54 2.73 -4.70 12.44
N VAL A 55 1.83 -5.53 11.90
CA VAL A 55 0.69 -6.07 12.68
C VAL A 55 1.18 -6.91 13.86
N GLN A 56 2.19 -7.75 13.65
CA GLN A 56 2.75 -8.58 14.72
C GLN A 56 3.51 -7.78 15.77
N LEU A 57 4.32 -6.80 15.34
CA LEU A 57 5.15 -6.01 16.23
C LEU A 57 4.31 -5.05 17.08
N PHE A 58 3.37 -4.34 16.45
CA PHE A 58 2.65 -3.23 17.08
C PHE A 58 1.24 -3.60 17.55
N GLY A 59 0.70 -4.75 17.15
CA GLY A 59 -0.68 -5.15 17.43
C GLY A 59 -1.03 -5.28 18.91
N SER A 60 -0.04 -5.47 19.78
CA SER A 60 -0.22 -5.61 21.24
C SER A 60 0.66 -4.68 22.07
N GLU A 61 1.37 -3.72 21.44
CA GLU A 61 2.30 -2.82 22.12
C GLU A 61 1.59 -1.79 23.02
N THR A 62 0.48 -1.19 22.54
CA THR A 62 -0.22 -0.13 23.27
C THR A 62 -1.70 -0.46 23.41
N GLU A 63 -2.19 -0.50 24.66
CA GLU A 63 -3.61 -0.70 24.94
C GLU A 63 -4.44 0.45 24.35
N GLY A 64 -5.46 0.12 23.56
CA GLY A 64 -6.32 1.09 22.88
C GLY A 64 -5.81 1.56 21.51
N VAL A 65 -4.64 1.11 21.06
CA VAL A 65 -4.17 1.27 19.67
C VAL A 65 -4.11 -0.10 18.99
N PHE A 66 -5.00 -0.32 18.04
CA PHE A 66 -5.08 -1.59 17.30
C PHE A 66 -4.36 -1.46 15.96
N VAL A 67 -3.46 -2.40 15.66
CA VAL A 67 -2.83 -2.51 14.34
C VAL A 67 -3.33 -3.79 13.69
N ILE A 68 -4.08 -3.66 12.59
CA ILE A 68 -4.74 -4.79 11.92
C ILE A 68 -4.73 -4.64 10.41
N SER A 69 -4.90 -5.75 9.69
CA SER A 69 -5.10 -5.75 8.24
C SER A 69 -6.46 -5.17 7.85
N PHE A 70 -6.58 -4.71 6.61
CA PHE A 70 -7.86 -4.17 6.14
C PHE A 70 -8.96 -5.23 6.13
N LYS A 71 -8.59 -6.48 5.82
CA LYS A 71 -9.49 -7.62 5.93
C LYS A 71 -10.01 -7.80 7.37
N ASN A 72 -9.11 -7.86 8.34
CA ASN A 72 -9.49 -8.03 9.75
C ASN A 72 -10.30 -6.84 10.27
N TYR A 73 -10.04 -5.63 9.77
CA TYR A 73 -10.85 -4.45 10.10
C TYR A 73 -12.30 -4.60 9.63
N LEU A 74 -12.51 -5.03 8.39
CA LEU A 74 -13.86 -5.26 7.86
C LEU A 74 -14.57 -6.41 8.59
N ASP A 75 -13.88 -7.54 8.81
CA ASP A 75 -14.43 -8.71 9.48
C ASP A 75 -14.86 -8.40 10.93
N ASN A 76 -14.04 -7.62 11.66
CA ASN A 76 -14.29 -7.34 13.08
C ASN A 76 -15.30 -6.21 13.31
N PHE A 77 -15.21 -5.11 12.55
CA PHE A 77 -16.01 -3.91 12.79
C PHE A 77 -17.27 -3.84 11.92
N TRP A 78 -17.28 -4.51 10.76
CA TRP A 78 -18.35 -4.38 9.76
C TRP A 78 -18.80 -5.70 9.12
N PRO A 79 -19.03 -6.78 9.89
CA PRO A 79 -19.33 -8.11 9.33
C PRO A 79 -20.58 -8.13 8.43
N ASP A 80 -21.54 -7.23 8.68
CA ASP A 80 -22.78 -7.15 7.90
C ASP A 80 -22.62 -6.40 6.56
N LEU A 81 -21.48 -5.75 6.31
CA LEU A 81 -21.23 -4.95 5.10
C LEU A 81 -20.75 -5.83 3.94
N LYS A 82 -21.63 -6.71 3.46
CA LYS A 82 -21.32 -7.69 2.40
C LYS A 82 -20.74 -7.06 1.13
N ALA A 83 -21.26 -5.91 0.71
CA ALA A 83 -20.77 -5.22 -0.49
C ALA A 83 -19.28 -4.84 -0.38
N ALA A 84 -18.80 -4.42 0.80
CA ALA A 84 -17.39 -4.09 0.97
C ALA A 84 -16.50 -5.35 0.98
N HIS A 85 -17.01 -6.45 1.53
CA HIS A 85 -16.31 -7.74 1.51
C HIS A 85 -16.20 -8.29 0.09
N GLU A 86 -17.28 -8.26 -0.69
CA GLU A 86 -17.28 -8.67 -2.10
C GLU A 86 -16.31 -7.83 -2.94
N LEU A 87 -16.24 -6.52 -2.70
CA LEU A 87 -15.28 -5.64 -3.38
C LEU A 87 -13.84 -5.97 -2.99
N LEU A 88 -13.56 -6.19 -1.71
CA LEU A 88 -12.24 -6.58 -1.25
C LEU A 88 -11.82 -7.92 -1.87
N ASP A 89 -12.70 -8.91 -1.86
CA ASP A 89 -12.45 -10.23 -2.45
C ASP A 89 -12.20 -10.13 -3.95
N SER A 90 -12.96 -9.29 -4.67
CA SER A 90 -12.74 -9.03 -6.09
C SER A 90 -11.35 -8.43 -6.36
N ILE A 91 -10.91 -7.46 -5.54
CA ILE A 91 -9.57 -6.87 -5.66
C ILE A 91 -8.49 -7.92 -5.40
N LEU A 92 -8.61 -8.70 -4.31
CA LEU A 92 -7.65 -9.75 -3.97
C LEU A 92 -7.59 -10.83 -5.05
N GLN A 93 -8.73 -11.24 -5.60
CA GLN A 93 -8.81 -12.21 -6.67
C GLN A 93 -8.14 -11.70 -7.95
N SER A 94 -8.42 -10.46 -8.35
CA SER A 94 -7.79 -9.85 -9.53
C SER A 94 -6.26 -9.76 -9.41
N ARG A 95 -5.75 -9.55 -8.20
CA ARG A 95 -4.31 -9.51 -7.93
C ARG A 95 -3.68 -10.90 -8.09
N ARG A 96 -4.31 -11.93 -7.56
CA ARG A 96 -3.87 -13.33 -7.70
C ARG A 96 -3.93 -13.80 -9.14
N GLU A 97 -5.00 -13.50 -9.87
CA GLU A 97 -5.13 -13.88 -11.28
C GLU A 97 -4.01 -13.27 -12.13
N ARG A 98 -3.66 -12.00 -11.89
CA ARG A 98 -2.52 -11.36 -12.55
C ARG A 98 -1.18 -12.03 -12.22
N GLU A 99 -0.98 -12.44 -10.97
CA GLU A 99 0.20 -13.18 -10.54
C GLU A 99 0.23 -14.60 -11.15
N SER A 100 -0.90 -15.31 -11.20
CA SER A 100 -1.01 -16.63 -11.83
C SER A 100 -0.84 -16.60 -13.35
N GLU A 101 -1.43 -15.61 -14.04
CA GLU A 101 -1.21 -15.38 -15.47
C GLU A 101 0.26 -15.08 -15.76
N SER A 102 0.98 -14.38 -14.88
CA SER A 102 2.42 -14.17 -15.05
C SER A 102 3.23 -15.48 -14.92
N HIS A 103 2.76 -16.45 -14.13
CA HIS A 103 3.44 -17.72 -13.92
C HIS A 103 3.08 -18.80 -14.96
N GLU A 104 1.86 -18.81 -15.51
CA GLU A 104 1.40 -19.84 -16.46
C GLU A 104 1.70 -19.50 -17.93
N ASN A 105 2.02 -18.24 -18.25
CA ASN A 105 2.05 -17.73 -19.63
C ASN A 105 3.45 -17.69 -20.27
N SER A 106 4.26 -18.72 -20.02
CA SER A 106 5.58 -18.94 -20.66
C SER A 106 5.56 -19.13 -22.19
N GLY A 107 4.40 -19.00 -22.84
CA GLY A 107 4.22 -19.16 -24.28
C GLY A 107 3.83 -17.90 -25.08
N LYS A 108 3.41 -16.80 -24.43
CA LYS A 108 2.97 -15.55 -25.09
C LYS A 108 3.29 -14.30 -24.24
N GLU A 109 4.48 -14.25 -23.68
CA GLU A 109 4.91 -13.12 -22.87
C GLU A 109 5.29 -11.95 -23.78
N TYR A 110 4.61 -10.81 -23.63
CA TYR A 110 5.11 -9.56 -24.19
C TYR A 110 6.46 -9.26 -23.53
N PRO A 111 7.45 -8.73 -24.27
CA PRO A 111 8.73 -8.42 -23.67
C PRO A 111 8.56 -7.44 -22.51
N GLU A 112 9.27 -7.69 -21.41
CA GLU A 112 9.27 -6.81 -20.25
C GLU A 112 9.60 -5.37 -20.67
N HIS A 113 8.92 -4.42 -20.03
CA HIS A 113 9.19 -3.03 -20.24
C HIS A 113 10.61 -2.69 -19.75
N LEU A 114 11.35 -1.94 -20.56
CA LEU A 114 12.67 -1.45 -20.16
C LEU A 114 12.54 -0.50 -18.95
N PRO A 115 13.52 -0.51 -18.03
CA PRO A 115 13.58 0.44 -16.92
C PRO A 115 13.50 1.88 -17.41
N ILE A 116 12.84 2.74 -16.63
CA ILE A 116 12.59 4.13 -17.02
C ILE A 116 13.90 4.90 -17.27
N GLU A 117 14.95 4.58 -16.51
CA GLU A 117 16.27 5.18 -16.63
C GLU A 117 16.91 4.89 -18.00
N THR A 118 16.74 3.65 -18.48
CA THR A 118 17.22 3.21 -19.80
C THR A 118 16.43 3.88 -20.92
N LEU A 119 15.11 3.98 -20.76
CA LEU A 119 14.26 4.68 -21.72
C LEU A 119 14.61 6.17 -21.81
N GLU A 120 14.78 6.84 -20.67
CA GLU A 120 15.17 8.26 -20.64
C GLU A 120 16.55 8.50 -21.25
N ALA A 121 17.54 7.65 -20.93
CA ALA A 121 18.87 7.73 -21.53
C ALA A 121 18.82 7.46 -23.04
N GLY A 122 17.98 6.52 -23.48
CA GLY A 122 17.77 6.22 -24.90
C GLY A 122 17.06 7.34 -25.65
N ILE A 123 16.09 8.02 -25.04
CA ILE A 123 15.44 9.22 -25.62
C ILE A 123 16.45 10.36 -25.73
N LYS A 124 17.23 10.61 -24.67
CA LYS A 124 18.25 11.68 -24.66
C LYS A 124 19.38 11.44 -25.68
N SER A 125 19.75 10.19 -25.92
CA SER A 125 20.76 9.82 -26.93
C SER A 125 20.20 9.69 -28.35
N GLY A 126 18.89 9.82 -28.54
CA GLY A 126 18.22 9.69 -29.84
C GLY A 126 18.00 8.24 -30.30
N LEU A 127 18.25 7.26 -29.43
CA LEU A 127 17.98 5.83 -29.70
C LEU A 127 16.49 5.49 -29.65
N TYR A 128 15.72 6.17 -28.79
CA TYR A 128 14.28 5.99 -28.65
C TYR A 128 13.50 7.27 -28.92
N ILE A 129 12.26 7.12 -29.40
CA ILE A 129 11.35 8.23 -29.66
C ILE A 129 10.03 7.93 -28.94
N GLN A 130 9.58 8.86 -28.10
CA GLN A 130 8.29 8.78 -27.43
C GLN A 130 7.21 9.38 -28.34
N VAL A 131 6.18 8.59 -28.67
CA VAL A 131 5.06 9.00 -29.53
C VAL A 131 3.74 8.52 -28.93
N THR A 132 2.67 9.31 -29.08
CA THR A 132 1.31 8.88 -28.76
C THR A 132 0.75 8.06 -29.92
N LEU A 133 0.51 6.77 -29.72
CA LEU A 133 -0.08 5.89 -30.73
C LEU A 133 -1.61 5.97 -30.69
N PRO A 134 -2.29 6.35 -31.80
CA PRO A 134 -3.74 6.23 -31.89
C PRO A 134 -4.14 4.77 -32.10
N MET A 135 -4.99 4.23 -31.23
CA MET A 135 -5.55 2.89 -31.40
C MET A 135 -6.68 2.92 -32.45
N PRO A 136 -6.56 2.22 -33.59
CA PRO A 136 -7.64 2.13 -34.55
C PRO A 136 -8.77 1.27 -33.99
N ALA A 137 -10.00 1.80 -33.96
CA ALA A 137 -11.18 1.02 -33.62
C ALA A 137 -11.41 -0.03 -34.73
N GLN A 138 -11.16 -1.30 -34.44
CA GLN A 138 -11.65 -2.40 -35.28
C GLN A 138 -13.17 -2.38 -35.23
N LYS A 139 -13.82 -2.05 -36.36
CA LYS A 139 -15.25 -2.31 -36.54
C LYS A 139 -15.43 -3.83 -36.52
N ALA A 140 -16.12 -4.34 -35.50
CA ALA A 140 -16.66 -5.69 -35.52
C ALA A 140 -17.65 -5.79 -36.69
N PHE A 141 -17.39 -6.70 -37.61
CA PHE A 141 -18.35 -7.13 -38.64
C PHE A 141 -19.27 -8.20 -38.06
#